data_AF-A0A2V9JN98-F1
#
_entry.id   AF-A0A2V9JN98-F1
#
_cell.length_a   1.000
_cell.length_b   1.000
_cell.length_c   1.000
_cell.angle_alpha   90.00
_cell.angle_beta   90.00
_cell.angle_gamma   90.00
#
_symmetry.space_group_name_H-M   'P 1'
#
loop_
_entity.id
_entity.type
_entity.pdbx_description
1 polymer ?
#
loop_
_entity_poly.entity_id
_entity_poly.type
_entity_poly.pdbx_seq_one_letter_code
_entity_poly.pdbx_strand_id
1 'polypeptide(L)'
;MAARDRDSFAAHIADEALFFSKQGVLRGKAAVVAGWRPFFEGPKPPFSWAPERVEVLDSGTLGLSSGPVRDPGGRQIGTFNSVWRREA
;
A
#
# COMPACT_ATOMS: atom_id res chain seq x y z
N MET A 1 4.58 5.52 2.76
CA MET A 1 4.82 5.52 4.23
C MET A 1 5.83 6.56 4.70
N ALA A 2 6.65 7.18 3.85
CA ALA A 2 7.63 8.17 4.31
C ALA A 2 7.03 9.33 5.14
N ALA A 3 5.91 9.90 4.67
CA ALA A 3 5.19 10.97 5.39
C ALA A 3 4.33 10.48 6.56
N ARG A 4 4.03 9.16 6.63
CA ARG A 4 3.16 8.53 7.64
C ARG A 4 1.82 9.26 7.86
N ASP A 5 1.25 9.79 6.79
CA ASP A 5 -0.07 10.40 6.78
C ASP A 5 -1.14 9.33 6.47
N ARG A 6 -1.96 9.03 7.48
CA ARG A 6 -3.04 8.05 7.39
C ARG A 6 -4.20 8.54 6.52
N ASP A 7 -4.51 9.82 6.57
CA ASP A 7 -5.68 10.36 5.88
C ASP A 7 -5.38 10.47 4.38
N SER A 8 -4.16 10.87 4.01
CA SER A 8 -3.66 10.78 2.64
C SER A 8 -3.62 9.33 2.13
N PHE A 9 -3.19 8.37 2.97
CA PHE A 9 -3.28 6.95 2.62
C PHE A 9 -4.72 6.52 2.34
N ALA A 10 -5.65 6.82 3.26
CA ALA A 10 -7.06 6.46 3.13
C ALA A 10 -7.72 7.09 1.89
N ALA A 11 -7.30 8.29 1.48
CA ALA A 11 -7.80 8.95 0.27
C ALA A 11 -7.52 8.14 -1.01
N HIS A 12 -6.45 7.34 -1.04
CA HIS A 12 -6.06 6.53 -2.21
C HIS A 12 -6.62 5.10 -2.19
N ILE A 13 -7.36 4.71 -1.14
CA ILE A 13 -7.97 3.39 -1.04
C ILE A 13 -9.40 3.44 -1.60
N ALA A 14 -9.66 2.64 -2.63
CA ALA A 14 -11.00 2.42 -3.19
C ALA A 14 -11.92 1.73 -2.17
N ASP A 15 -13.22 2.03 -2.24
CA ASP A 15 -14.21 1.48 -1.30
C ASP A 15 -14.25 -0.05 -1.29
N GLU A 16 -14.02 -0.67 -2.45
CA GLU A 16 -13.99 -2.13 -2.65
C GLU A 16 -12.58 -2.77 -2.59
N ALA A 17 -11.56 -2.03 -2.14
CA ALA A 17 -10.17 -2.50 -2.16
C ALA A 17 -9.95 -3.83 -1.41
N LEU A 18 -9.01 -4.64 -1.91
CA LEU A 18 -8.57 -5.89 -1.29
C LEU A 18 -7.08 -5.81 -0.94
N PHE A 19 -6.73 -6.07 0.31
CA PHE A 19 -5.33 -6.14 0.74
C PHE A 19 -5.00 -7.55 1.24
N PHE A 20 -4.01 -8.18 0.61
CA PHE A 20 -3.56 -9.52 0.91
C PHE A 20 -2.38 -9.48 1.89
N SER A 21 -2.38 -10.38 2.86
CA SER A 21 -1.29 -10.56 3.82
C SER A 21 -1.15 -12.04 4.18
N LYS A 22 -0.12 -12.39 4.95
CA LYS A 22 0.02 -13.74 5.50
C LYS A 22 -1.12 -14.10 6.47
N GLN A 23 -1.78 -13.09 7.03
CA GLN A 23 -2.87 -13.22 8.00
C GLN A 23 -4.25 -13.32 7.34
N GLY A 24 -4.33 -13.23 6.01
CA GLY A 24 -5.58 -13.27 5.25
C GLY A 24 -5.79 -12.01 4.40
N VAL A 25 -7.06 -11.76 4.04
CA VAL A 25 -7.47 -10.69 3.12
C VAL A 25 -8.33 -9.67 3.86
N LEU A 26 -7.90 -8.41 3.89
CA LEU A 26 -8.73 -7.29 4.29
C LEU A 26 -9.61 -6.88 3.11
N ARG A 27 -10.91 -6.67 3.37
CA ARG A 27 -11.92 -6.41 2.34
C ARG A 27 -12.63 -5.09 2.58
N GLY A 28 -12.53 -4.20 1.60
CA GLY A 28 -13.11 -2.87 1.61
C GLY A 28 -12.28 -1.84 2.38
N LYS A 29 -12.46 -0.57 2.02
CA LYS A 29 -11.68 0.57 2.55
C LYS A 29 -11.63 0.62 4.07
N ALA A 30 -12.77 0.44 4.74
CA ALA A 30 -12.85 0.50 6.20
C ALA A 30 -11.94 -0.56 6.87
N ALA A 31 -11.96 -1.81 6.38
CA ALA A 31 -11.14 -2.88 6.92
C ALA A 31 -9.65 -2.65 6.62
N VAL A 32 -9.32 -2.16 5.41
CA VAL A 32 -7.95 -1.82 5.02
C VAL A 32 -7.38 -0.73 5.92
N VAL A 33 -8.09 0.39 6.06
CA VAL A 33 -7.66 1.54 6.88
C VAL A 33 -7.54 1.14 8.36
N ALA A 34 -8.49 0.36 8.88
CA ALA A 34 -8.43 -0.12 10.26
C ALA A 34 -7.22 -1.06 10.50
N GLY A 35 -6.97 -1.98 9.57
CA GLY A 35 -5.84 -2.91 9.65
C GLY A 35 -4.48 -2.23 9.49
N TRP A 36 -4.41 -1.12 8.75
CA TRP A 36 -3.16 -0.38 8.52
C TRP A 36 -2.87 0.70 9.55
N ARG A 37 -3.85 1.12 10.36
CA ARG A 37 -3.69 2.17 11.39
C ARG A 37 -2.41 2.03 12.23
N PRO A 38 -2.04 0.84 12.76
CA PRO A 38 -0.85 0.71 13.61
C PRO A 38 0.46 1.12 12.92
N PHE A 39 0.54 1.04 11.59
CA PHE A 39 1.77 1.39 10.84
C PHE A 39 2.01 2.90 10.77
N PHE A 40 1.01 3.72 11.07
CA PHE A 40 1.10 5.18 11.11
C PHE A 40 1.50 5.72 12.50
N GLU A 41 1.58 4.85 13.51
CA GLU A 41 1.80 5.25 14.92
C GLU A 41 3.26 5.08 15.39
N GLY A 42 3.67 5.86 16.39
CA GLY A 42 5.02 5.78 16.99
C GLY A 42 6.08 6.58 16.21
N PRO A 43 7.34 6.62 16.68
CA PRO A 43 8.36 7.54 16.16
C PRO A 43 9.08 7.05 14.90
N LYS A 44 9.14 5.74 14.66
CA LYS A 44 9.86 5.14 13.52
C LYS A 44 8.94 4.26 12.69
N PRO A 45 9.04 4.28 11.35
CA PRO A 45 8.28 3.38 10.51
C PRO A 45 8.79 1.94 10.70
N PRO A 46 7.89 0.94 10.85
CA PRO A 46 8.28 -0.45 11.06
C PRO A 46 8.83 -1.13 9.79
N PHE A 47 8.67 -0.50 8.62
CA PHE A 47 9.20 -0.93 7.34
C PHE A 47 9.28 0.26 6.37
N SER A 48 10.04 0.10 5.29
CA SER A 48 10.06 1.02 4.14
C SER A 48 9.72 0.28 2.86
N TRP A 49 9.24 1.02 1.87
CA TRP A 49 8.94 0.51 0.53
C TRP A 49 8.97 1.67 -0.47
N ALA A 50 9.32 1.35 -1.70
CA ALA A 50 9.27 2.28 -2.83
C ALA A 50 9.02 1.47 -4.11
N PRO A 51 8.22 1.99 -5.06
CA PRO A 51 8.05 1.34 -6.35
C PRO A 51 9.36 1.34 -7.12
N GLU A 52 9.72 0.19 -7.68
CA GLU A 52 10.81 0.04 -8.65
C GLU A 52 10.27 -0.21 -10.07
N ARG A 53 9.04 -0.74 -10.17
CA ARG A 53 8.31 -0.89 -11.44
C ARG A 53 6.95 -0.23 -11.33
N VAL A 54 6.60 0.54 -12.36
CA VAL A 54 5.28 1.13 -12.54
C VAL A 54 4.89 0.97 -14.00
N GLU A 55 3.73 0.36 -14.24
CA GLU A 55 3.16 0.17 -15.57
C GLU A 55 1.73 0.71 -15.57
N VAL A 56 1.33 1.37 -16.65
CA VAL A 56 -0.02 1.93 -16.80
C VAL A 56 -0.51 1.57 -18.20
N LEU A 57 -1.78 1.15 -18.31
CA LEU A 57 -2.38 0.95 -19.64
C LEU A 57 -2.42 2.26 -20.41
N ASP A 58 -2.34 2.20 -21.75
CA ASP A 58 -2.45 3.38 -22.61
C ASP A 58 -3.74 4.19 -22.38
N SER A 59 -4.82 3.53 -21.95
CA SER A 59 -6.09 4.18 -21.56
C SER A 59 -5.99 5.03 -20.28
N GLY A 60 -4.97 4.82 -19.47
CA GLY A 60 -4.77 5.43 -18.16
C GLY A 60 -5.76 4.96 -17.09
N THR A 61 -6.53 3.89 -17.34
CA THR A 61 -7.61 3.43 -16.44
C THR A 61 -7.16 2.40 -15.41
N LEU A 62 -6.06 1.69 -15.69
CA LEU A 62 -5.50 0.68 -14.81
C LEU A 62 -3.97 0.81 -14.77
N GLY A 63 -3.39 0.58 -13.61
CA GLY A 63 -1.95 0.53 -13.43
C GLY A 63 -1.52 -0.54 -12.43
N LEU A 64 -0.23 -0.86 -12.45
CA LEU A 64 0.44 -1.72 -11.50
C LEU A 64 1.67 -1.00 -10.97
N SER A 65 1.90 -1.09 -9.66
CA SER A 65 3.20 -0.75 -9.08
C SER A 65 3.72 -1.91 -8.24
N SER A 66 5.03 -2.15 -8.31
CA SER A 66 5.71 -3.21 -7.55
C SER A 66 7.09 -2.75 -7.07
N GLY A 67 7.55 -3.29 -5.96
CA GLY A 67 8.87 -2.96 -5.41
C GLY A 67 9.14 -3.63 -4.06
N PRO A 68 10.36 -3.49 -3.52
CA PRO A 68 10.76 -4.15 -2.29
C PRO A 68 10.08 -3.53 -1.07
N VAL A 69 9.75 -4.40 -0.10
CA VAL A 69 9.45 -4.00 1.28
C VAL A 69 10.68 -4.36 2.11
N ARG A 70 11.23 -3.38 2.83
CA ARG A 70 12.45 -3.51 3.64
C ARG A 70 12.14 -3.32 5.11
N ASP A 71 12.83 -4.08 5.96
CA ASP A 71 12.80 -3.89 7.41
C ASP A 71 13.59 -2.62 7.82
N PRO A 72 13.54 -2.19 9.09
CA PRO A 72 14.27 -1.00 9.53
C PRO A 72 15.80 -1.08 9.37
N GLY A 73 16.36 -2.29 9.21
CA GLY A 73 17.78 -2.50 8.90
C GLY A 73 18.08 -2.44 7.40
N GLY A 74 17.09 -2.21 6.54
CA GLY A 74 17.24 -2.11 5.09
C GLY A 74 17.20 -3.45 4.35
N ARG A 75 17.07 -4.57 5.06
CA ARG A 75 16.97 -5.90 4.45
C ARG A 75 15.60 -6.08 3.83
N GLN A 76 15.55 -6.59 2.60
CA GLN A 76 14.28 -6.90 1.94
C GLN A 76 13.59 -8.08 2.62
N ILE A 77 12.33 -7.88 3.01
CA ILE A 77 11.47 -8.85 3.70
C ILE A 77 10.26 -9.25 2.86
N GLY A 78 10.07 -8.63 1.71
CA GLY A 78 9.02 -8.96 0.76
C GLY A 78 9.04 -8.05 -0.46
N THR A 79 8.03 -8.21 -1.31
CA THR A 79 7.75 -7.37 -2.47
C THR A 79 6.28 -6.99 -2.41
N PHE A 80 5.96 -5.71 -2.48
CA PHE A 80 4.57 -5.27 -2.57
C PHE A 80 4.11 -5.29 -4.04
N ASN A 81 2.82 -5.49 -4.23
CA ASN A 81 2.17 -5.32 -5.52
C ASN A 81 0.86 -4.58 -5.28
N SER A 82 0.64 -3.50 -6.03
CA SER A 82 -0.59 -2.72 -5.97
C SER A 82 -1.14 -2.57 -7.36
N VAL A 83 -2.41 -2.94 -7.53
CA VAL A 83 -3.18 -2.67 -8.74
C VAL A 83 -4.00 -1.41 -8.48
N TRP A 84 -3.93 -0.48 -9.41
CA TRP A 84 -4.56 0.83 -9.34
C TRP A 84 -5.64 0.90 -10.40
N ARG A 85 -6.82 1.38 -10.02
CA ARG A 85 -7.90 1.74 -10.93
C ARG A 85 -8.12 3.25 -10.81
N ARG A 86 -8.23 3.93 -11.94
CA ARG A 86 -8.64 5.34 -11.96
C ARG A 86 -10.15 5.41 -11.80
N GLU A 87 -10.60 6.01 -10.71
CA GLU A 87 -12.02 6.33 -10.50
C GLU A 87 -12.39 7.63 -11.22
N ALA A 88 -13.68 7.83 -11.49
CA ALA A 88 -14.24 9.01 -12.17
C ALA A 88 -14.35 10.23 -11.25
#